data_AF-T0C2F5-F1
#
_entry.id   AF-T0C2F5-F1
#
_cell.length_a   1.000
_cell.length_b   1.000
_cell.length_c   1.000
_cell.angle_alpha   90.00
_cell.angle_beta   90.00
_cell.angle_gamma   90.00
#
_symmetry.space_group_name_H-M   'P 1'
#
loop_
_entity.id
_entity.type
_entity.pdbx_description
1 polymer ?
#
loop_
_entity_poly.entity_id
_entity_poly.type
_entity_poly.pdbx_seq_one_letter_code
_entity_poly.pdbx_strand_id
1 'polypeptide(L)'
;MATKKPQNKSKDGEEELNEGVRNAYSERLKTLKLALDFVAKNDIPHSVEKFNHYLGILAAYNRTTEKHLTPKMFDPQKDISELLLISQAYWNLAKSYDKSPKLRGESMRCLQQFIAFSIGYKYQHANAQIVKKFLRSGQAHNKKVFQQAYDKINVRSKNCYLATHAYPNNEDLLNTLRGIKPTLAKYKLGQEFINYYYEVSPHIVKIFKENKSLDFIFNKLLIKPLIYLIYKILR
;
A
#
# COMPACT_ATOMS: atom_id res chain seq x y z
N MET A 1 17.36 21.71 57.60
CA MET A 1 17.52 20.69 56.54
C MET A 1 16.25 19.87 56.44
N ALA A 2 15.38 20.17 55.47
CA ALA A 2 14.14 19.45 55.25
C ALA A 2 14.32 18.50 54.06
N THR A 3 14.33 17.19 54.34
CA THR A 3 14.38 16.13 53.33
C THR A 3 13.07 16.10 52.54
N LYS A 4 13.10 16.57 51.29
CA LYS A 4 12.02 16.38 50.31
C LYS A 4 11.86 14.89 50.02
N LYS A 5 10.71 14.31 50.40
CA LYS A 5 10.25 13.02 49.88
C LYS A 5 10.09 13.13 48.36
N PRO A 6 10.53 12.12 47.58
CA PRO A 6 10.34 12.13 46.14
C PRO A 6 8.85 12.00 45.83
N GLN A 7 8.33 12.96 45.06
CA GLN A 7 7.01 12.88 44.47
C GLN A 7 6.97 11.67 43.54
N ASN A 8 6.12 10.72 43.93
CA ASN A 8 5.75 9.55 43.17
C ASN A 8 5.21 10.01 41.81
N LYS A 9 5.97 9.77 40.73
CA LYS A 9 5.54 10.00 39.35
C LYS A 9 4.29 9.15 39.11
N SER A 10 3.15 9.81 38.99
CA SER A 10 1.89 9.18 38.59
C SER A 10 2.07 8.52 37.23
N LYS A 11 1.67 7.24 37.18
CA LYS A 11 1.52 6.40 36.00
C LYS A 11 0.77 7.16 34.90
N ASP A 12 1.32 7.19 33.70
CA ASP A 12 0.65 7.64 32.49
C ASP A 12 -0.67 6.87 32.35
N GLY A 13 -1.78 7.56 32.61
CA GLY A 13 -3.12 7.03 32.44
C GLY A 13 -3.44 6.97 30.96
N GLU A 14 -3.81 5.78 30.49
CA GLU A 14 -4.57 5.65 29.25
C GLU A 14 -5.89 6.40 29.43
N GLU A 15 -5.95 7.68 29.07
CA GLU A 15 -7.21 8.41 28.99
C GLU A 15 -8.18 7.60 28.13
N GLU A 16 -9.34 7.22 28.66
CA GLU A 16 -10.32 6.46 27.90
C GLU A 16 -10.74 7.24 26.66
N LEU A 17 -10.81 6.55 25.51
CA LEU A 17 -11.38 7.12 24.29
C LEU A 17 -12.82 7.54 24.57
N ASN A 18 -13.16 8.78 24.20
CA ASN A 18 -14.52 9.31 24.30
C ASN A 18 -15.53 8.33 23.65
N GLU A 19 -16.64 8.07 24.33
CA GLU A 19 -17.70 7.17 23.89
C GLU A 19 -18.20 7.50 22.47
N GLY A 20 -18.31 8.78 22.13
CA GLY A 20 -18.68 9.22 20.78
C GLY A 20 -17.69 8.77 19.70
N VAL A 21 -16.38 8.74 20.01
CA VAL A 21 -15.35 8.25 19.08
C VAL A 21 -15.43 6.73 18.94
N ARG A 22 -15.70 6.00 20.02
CA ARG A 22 -15.90 4.54 19.99
C ARG A 22 -17.12 4.18 19.13
N ASN A 23 -18.24 4.88 19.32
CA ASN A 23 -19.47 4.69 18.57
C ASN A 23 -19.30 5.06 17.08
N ALA A 24 -18.60 6.15 16.78
CA ALA A 24 -18.29 6.51 15.41
C ALA A 24 -17.40 5.44 14.74
N TYR A 25 -16.42 4.89 15.47
CA TYR A 25 -15.54 3.86 14.97
C TYR A 25 -16.29 2.55 14.65
N SER A 26 -17.25 2.12 15.48
CA SER A 26 -18.07 0.93 15.16
C SER A 26 -18.91 1.12 13.89
N GLU A 27 -19.30 2.37 13.61
CA GLU A 27 -20.17 2.75 12.49
C GLU A 27 -19.40 3.18 11.23
N ARG A 28 -18.06 3.28 11.30
CA ARG A 28 -17.21 3.85 10.24
C ARG A 28 -17.40 3.22 8.86
N LEU A 29 -17.67 1.91 8.81
CA LEU A 29 -17.84 1.18 7.56
C LEU A 29 -19.15 1.56 6.85
N LYS A 30 -20.17 2.02 7.59
CA LYS A 30 -21.39 2.58 6.98
C LYS A 30 -21.08 3.90 6.27
N THR A 31 -20.27 4.76 6.89
CA THR A 31 -19.77 6.00 6.27
C THR A 31 -18.97 5.71 5.00
N LEU A 32 -18.08 4.73 5.04
CA LEU A 32 -17.30 4.34 3.87
C LEU A 32 -18.18 3.79 2.74
N LYS A 33 -19.17 2.96 3.08
CA LYS A 33 -20.14 2.42 2.10
C LYS A 33 -20.89 3.56 1.40
N LEU A 34 -21.39 4.54 2.16
CA LEU A 34 -22.03 5.73 1.59
C LEU A 34 -21.10 6.50 0.63
N ALA A 35 -19.82 6.63 0.99
CA ALA A 35 -18.84 7.28 0.11
C ALA A 35 -18.72 6.57 -1.24
N LEU A 36 -18.72 5.22 -1.24
CA LEU A 36 -18.67 4.40 -2.46
C LEU A 36 -19.98 4.48 -3.27
N ASP A 37 -21.13 4.55 -2.60
CA ASP A 37 -22.42 4.73 -3.27
C ASP A 37 -22.46 6.08 -4.02
N PHE A 38 -21.91 7.14 -3.43
CA PHE A 38 -21.76 8.44 -4.12
C PHE A 38 -20.78 8.37 -5.29
N VAL A 39 -19.67 7.62 -5.18
CA VAL A 39 -18.78 7.36 -6.33
C VAL A 39 -19.53 6.69 -7.46
N ALA A 40 -20.33 5.67 -7.17
CA ALA A 40 -21.12 4.94 -8.17
C ALA A 40 -22.14 5.85 -8.89
N LYS A 41 -22.70 6.83 -8.17
CA LYS A 41 -23.60 7.86 -8.71
C LYS A 41 -22.88 9.03 -9.38
N ASN A 42 -21.54 9.01 -9.42
CA ASN A 42 -20.69 10.11 -9.89
C ASN A 42 -20.92 11.45 -9.13
N ASP A 43 -21.39 11.37 -7.88
CA ASP A 43 -21.56 12.51 -6.98
C ASP A 43 -20.26 12.76 -6.21
N ILE A 44 -19.37 13.51 -6.85
CA ILE A 44 -18.00 13.74 -6.35
C ILE A 44 -18.00 14.53 -5.04
N PRO A 45 -18.75 15.64 -4.88
CA PRO A 45 -18.71 16.41 -3.64
C PRO A 45 -19.11 15.59 -2.40
N HIS A 46 -20.23 14.86 -2.46
CA HIS A 46 -20.67 14.05 -1.32
C HIS A 46 -19.76 12.85 -1.08
N SER A 47 -19.22 12.25 -2.14
CA SER A 47 -18.21 11.20 -2.01
C SER A 47 -16.97 11.69 -1.25
N VAL A 48 -16.44 12.86 -1.60
CA VAL A 48 -15.30 13.48 -0.93
C VAL A 48 -15.60 13.76 0.54
N GLU A 49 -16.77 14.31 0.85
CA GLU A 49 -17.20 14.54 2.23
C GLU A 49 -17.21 13.24 3.05
N LYS A 50 -17.82 12.17 2.53
CA LYS A 50 -17.91 10.89 3.25
C LYS A 50 -16.58 10.18 3.38
N PHE A 51 -15.69 10.25 2.38
CA PHE A 51 -14.33 9.72 2.53
C PHE A 51 -13.54 10.47 3.61
N ASN A 52 -13.62 11.81 3.64
CA ASN A 52 -12.98 12.60 4.68
C ASN A 52 -13.57 12.29 6.06
N HIS A 53 -14.88 12.07 6.16
CA HIS A 53 -15.52 11.68 7.42
C HIS A 53 -15.02 10.30 7.89
N TYR A 54 -14.97 9.30 7.00
CA TYR A 54 -14.41 7.98 7.32
C TYR A 54 -12.96 8.07 7.84
N LEU A 55 -12.09 8.80 7.14
CA LEU A 55 -10.71 9.01 7.57
C LEU A 55 -10.62 9.83 8.86
N GLY A 56 -11.53 10.79 9.07
CA GLY A 56 -11.62 11.58 10.29
C GLY A 56 -11.97 10.73 11.51
N ILE A 57 -12.90 9.78 11.37
CA ILE A 57 -13.24 8.81 12.42
C ILE A 57 -12.00 7.98 12.80
N LEU A 58 -11.27 7.47 11.80
CA LEU A 58 -10.05 6.72 12.02
C LEU A 58 -8.94 7.55 12.68
N ALA A 59 -8.79 8.80 12.26
CA ALA A 59 -7.83 9.71 12.86
C ALA A 59 -8.17 9.97 14.33
N ALA A 60 -9.43 10.27 14.65
CA ALA A 60 -9.90 10.48 16.01
C ALA A 60 -9.69 9.23 16.89
N TYR A 61 -10.02 8.05 16.37
CA TYR A 61 -9.81 6.78 17.09
C TYR A 61 -8.33 6.53 17.40
N ASN A 62 -7.43 6.93 16.49
CA ASN A 62 -5.98 6.85 16.65
C ASN A 62 -5.35 8.11 17.28
N ARG A 63 -6.17 9.01 17.84
CA ARG A 63 -5.74 10.26 18.52
C ARG A 63 -4.80 11.12 17.67
N THR A 64 -5.11 11.22 16.39
CA THR A 64 -4.33 11.96 15.41
C THR A 64 -5.25 12.78 14.51
N THR A 65 -4.68 13.50 13.55
CA THR A 65 -5.44 14.12 12.47
C THR A 65 -5.29 13.31 11.18
N GLU A 66 -6.26 13.44 10.27
CA GLU A 66 -6.27 12.68 9.00
C GLU A 66 -4.93 12.77 8.26
N LYS A 67 -4.32 13.96 8.22
CA LYS A 67 -3.03 14.20 7.56
C LYS A 67 -1.86 13.42 8.19
N HIS A 68 -1.97 13.04 9.46
CA HIS A 68 -0.95 12.33 10.22
C HIS A 68 -1.32 10.87 10.49
N LEU A 69 -2.39 10.35 9.88
CA LEU A 69 -2.64 8.92 9.86
C LEU A 69 -1.46 8.21 9.18
N THR A 70 -0.90 7.22 9.86
CA THR A 70 0.18 6.40 9.31
C THR A 70 -0.16 4.92 9.48
N PRO A 71 0.37 4.05 8.61
CA PRO A 71 0.14 2.61 8.73
C PRO A 71 0.65 2.01 10.05
N LYS A 72 1.61 2.65 10.72
CA LYS A 72 2.17 2.19 12.01
C LYS A 72 1.16 2.24 13.17
N MET A 73 0.06 2.96 12.99
CA MET A 73 -1.03 3.05 13.97
C MET A 73 -1.96 1.83 13.92
N PHE A 74 -1.79 0.95 12.93
CA PHE A 74 -2.63 -0.22 12.70
C PHE A 74 -1.79 -1.49 12.80
N ASP A 75 -2.39 -2.57 13.29
CA ASP A 75 -1.76 -3.88 13.35
C ASP A 75 -1.68 -4.48 11.93
N PRO A 76 -0.47 -4.75 11.39
CA PRO A 76 -0.32 -5.24 10.02
C PRO A 76 -0.91 -6.62 9.74
N GLN A 77 -1.32 -7.37 10.77
CA GLN A 77 -1.95 -8.68 10.66
C GLN A 77 -3.46 -8.63 10.95
N LYS A 78 -3.87 -7.90 11.99
CA LYS A 78 -5.28 -7.80 12.39
C LYS A 78 -6.06 -6.79 11.55
N ASP A 79 -5.43 -5.68 11.21
CA ASP A 79 -6.07 -4.54 10.53
C ASP A 79 -5.80 -4.52 9.02
N ILE A 80 -5.42 -5.67 8.43
CA ILE A 80 -5.11 -5.81 7.00
C ILE A 80 -6.23 -5.24 6.12
N SER A 81 -7.48 -5.54 6.46
CA SER A 81 -8.65 -5.04 5.72
C SER A 81 -8.79 -3.53 5.88
N GLU A 82 -8.59 -2.98 7.08
CA GLU A 82 -8.69 -1.54 7.33
C GLU A 82 -7.60 -0.77 6.57
N LEU A 83 -6.36 -1.26 6.60
CA LEU A 83 -5.23 -0.72 5.83
C LEU A 83 -5.54 -0.64 4.33
N LEU A 84 -6.18 -1.68 3.77
CA LEU A 84 -6.65 -1.67 2.40
C LEU A 84 -7.72 -0.60 2.18
N LEU A 85 -8.74 -0.53 3.03
CA LEU A 85 -9.84 0.42 2.90
C LEU A 85 -9.35 1.88 3.01
N ILE A 86 -8.42 2.16 3.92
CA ILE A 86 -7.75 3.47 4.04
C ILE A 86 -7.02 3.82 2.76
N SER A 87 -6.24 2.87 2.19
CA SER A 87 -5.57 3.10 0.91
C SER A 87 -6.58 3.44 -0.19
N GLN A 88 -7.72 2.75 -0.27
CA GLN A 88 -8.75 3.01 -1.27
C GLN A 88 -9.47 4.34 -1.06
N ALA A 89 -9.70 4.76 0.19
CA ALA A 89 -10.25 6.09 0.48
C ALA A 89 -9.33 7.19 -0.04
N TYR A 90 -8.03 7.11 0.28
CA TYR A 90 -7.03 8.04 -0.21
C TYR A 90 -6.89 8.05 -1.73
N TRP A 91 -6.96 6.88 -2.36
CA TRP A 91 -6.95 6.76 -3.81
C TRP A 91 -8.13 7.47 -4.46
N ASN A 92 -9.34 7.32 -3.91
CA ASN A 92 -10.52 7.99 -4.45
C ASN A 92 -10.45 9.51 -4.26
N LEU A 93 -10.02 9.99 -3.09
CA LEU A 93 -9.78 11.41 -2.85
C LEU A 93 -8.73 11.99 -3.82
N ALA A 94 -7.62 11.29 -4.03
CA ALA A 94 -6.56 11.74 -4.94
C ALA A 94 -7.08 11.96 -6.37
N LYS A 95 -7.85 11.01 -6.91
CA LYS A 95 -8.46 11.15 -8.25
C LYS A 95 -9.53 12.24 -8.29
N SER A 96 -10.36 12.35 -7.24
CA SER A 96 -11.43 13.36 -7.18
C SER A 96 -10.84 14.78 -7.19
N TYR A 97 -9.78 15.01 -6.41
CA TYR A 97 -9.10 16.30 -6.35
C TYR A 97 -8.28 16.61 -7.61
N ASP A 98 -7.75 15.61 -8.32
CA ASP A 98 -6.98 15.80 -9.56
C ASP A 98 -7.81 16.48 -10.68
N LYS A 99 -9.14 16.36 -10.64
CA LYS A 99 -10.06 17.01 -11.58
C LYS A 99 -10.05 18.54 -11.51
N SER A 100 -9.57 19.13 -10.41
CA SER A 100 -9.54 20.58 -10.22
C SER A 100 -8.10 21.09 -10.07
N PRO A 101 -7.64 22.04 -10.91
CA PRO A 101 -6.31 22.64 -10.77
C PRO A 101 -6.04 23.25 -9.39
N LYS A 102 -7.08 23.81 -8.74
CA LYS A 102 -6.99 24.43 -7.41
C LYS A 102 -6.72 23.41 -6.29
N LEU A 103 -7.08 22.14 -6.51
CA LEU A 103 -6.98 21.07 -5.51
C LEU A 103 -5.82 20.11 -5.79
N ARG A 104 -4.92 20.44 -6.73
CA ARG A 104 -3.75 19.61 -7.04
C ARG A 104 -2.87 19.31 -5.82
N GLY A 105 -2.71 20.28 -4.91
CA GLY A 105 -1.98 20.07 -3.66
C GLY A 105 -2.58 18.96 -2.80
N GLU A 106 -3.90 19.00 -2.60
CA GLU A 106 -4.63 17.97 -1.85
C GLU A 106 -4.66 16.62 -2.59
N SER A 107 -4.77 16.61 -3.92
CA SER A 107 -4.62 15.40 -4.73
C SER A 107 -3.27 14.72 -4.49
N MET A 108 -2.17 15.50 -4.54
CA MET A 108 -0.82 14.99 -4.29
C MET A 108 -0.65 14.47 -2.87
N ARG A 109 -1.18 15.16 -1.87
CA ARG A 109 -1.14 14.74 -0.46
C ARG A 109 -1.87 13.41 -0.25
N CYS A 110 -3.10 13.30 -0.75
CA CYS A 110 -3.87 12.05 -0.69
C CYS A 110 -3.14 10.91 -1.42
N LEU A 111 -2.50 11.19 -2.56
CA LEU A 111 -1.72 10.19 -3.27
C LEU A 111 -0.48 9.74 -2.48
N GLN A 112 0.17 10.63 -1.74
CA GLN A 112 1.26 10.26 -0.84
C GLN A 112 0.78 9.33 0.29
N GLN A 113 -0.38 9.62 0.88
CA GLN A 113 -0.99 8.72 1.87
C GLN A 113 -1.36 7.36 1.26
N PHE A 114 -1.93 7.34 0.06
CA PHE A 114 -2.19 6.10 -0.66
C PHE A 114 -0.91 5.26 -0.84
N ILE A 115 0.21 5.88 -1.22
CA ILE A 115 1.51 5.20 -1.34
C ILE A 115 1.96 4.64 0.02
N ALA A 116 1.85 5.42 1.09
CA ALA A 116 2.24 5.01 2.44
C ALA A 116 1.45 3.79 2.92
N PHE A 117 0.14 3.78 2.72
CA PHE A 117 -0.74 2.64 3.05
C PHE A 117 -0.67 1.48 2.04
N SER A 118 0.07 1.61 0.94
CA SER A 118 0.25 0.54 -0.05
C SER A 118 1.56 -0.22 0.12
N ILE A 119 2.67 0.46 0.44
CA ILE A 119 4.00 -0.16 0.45
C ILE A 119 4.17 -1.07 1.67
N GLY A 120 4.65 -2.29 1.44
CA GLY A 120 4.98 -3.25 2.49
C GLY A 120 3.80 -4.09 2.96
N TYR A 121 2.61 -3.90 2.38
CA TYR A 121 1.38 -4.61 2.74
C TYR A 121 0.92 -5.59 1.66
N LYS A 122 0.06 -6.55 2.02
CA LYS A 122 -0.43 -7.64 1.17
C LYS A 122 -0.96 -7.18 -0.19
N TYR A 123 -1.61 -6.01 -0.23
CA TYR A 123 -2.29 -5.49 -1.42
C TYR A 123 -1.48 -4.51 -2.26
N GLN A 124 -0.18 -4.36 -1.99
CA GLN A 124 0.70 -3.46 -2.71
C GLN A 124 0.61 -3.60 -4.25
N HIS A 125 0.57 -4.84 -4.75
CA HIS A 125 0.44 -5.09 -6.19
C HIS A 125 -0.91 -4.69 -6.75
N ALA A 126 -1.99 -5.04 -6.06
CA ALA A 126 -3.33 -4.67 -6.49
C ALA A 126 -3.44 -3.13 -6.58
N ASN A 127 -2.90 -2.43 -5.58
CA ASN A 127 -2.83 -0.97 -5.58
C ASN A 127 -1.99 -0.42 -6.74
N ALA A 128 -0.83 -1.02 -7.07
CA ALA A 128 -0.07 -0.63 -8.26
C ALA A 128 -0.88 -0.81 -9.55
N GLN A 129 -1.60 -1.92 -9.71
CA GLN A 129 -2.42 -2.16 -10.91
C GLN A 129 -3.57 -1.16 -11.05
N ILE A 130 -4.16 -0.72 -9.94
CA ILE A 130 -5.20 0.32 -9.95
C ILE A 130 -4.64 1.63 -10.49
N VAL A 131 -3.43 2.05 -10.07
CA VAL A 131 -2.78 3.26 -10.62
C VAL A 131 -2.47 3.09 -12.10
N LYS A 132 -1.92 1.93 -12.50
CA LYS A 132 -1.63 1.60 -13.90
C LYS A 132 -2.89 1.71 -14.78
N LYS A 133 -4.01 1.15 -14.32
CA LYS A 133 -5.30 1.22 -15.03
C LYS A 133 -5.79 2.66 -15.19
N PHE A 134 -5.66 3.49 -14.16
CA PHE A 134 -6.05 4.89 -14.20
C PHE A 134 -5.16 5.74 -15.13
N LEU A 135 -3.86 5.45 -15.18
CA LEU A 135 -2.96 6.08 -16.14
C LEU A 135 -3.34 5.72 -17.59
N ARG A 136 -3.67 4.45 -17.84
CA ARG A 136 -4.09 3.94 -19.16
C ARG A 136 -5.44 4.47 -19.60
N SER A 137 -6.36 4.77 -18.68
CA SER A 137 -7.68 5.33 -19.03
C SER A 137 -7.62 6.78 -19.52
N GLY A 138 -6.48 7.46 -19.38
CA GLY A 138 -6.33 8.86 -19.76
C GLY A 138 -7.02 9.86 -18.83
N GLN A 139 -7.64 9.38 -17.73
CA GLN A 139 -8.36 10.21 -16.77
C GLN A 139 -7.46 10.99 -15.81
N ALA A 140 -6.16 10.65 -15.75
CA ALA A 140 -5.18 11.37 -14.95
C ALA A 140 -4.83 12.71 -15.61
N HIS A 141 -5.22 13.81 -14.96
CA HIS A 141 -4.85 15.17 -15.38
C HIS A 141 -3.38 15.44 -15.03
N ASN A 142 -2.91 14.95 -13.88
CA ASN A 142 -1.50 15.03 -13.48
C ASN A 142 -0.74 13.70 -13.70
N LYS A 143 -0.66 13.25 -14.96
CA LYS A 143 -0.05 11.96 -15.34
C LYS A 143 1.31 11.70 -14.70
N LYS A 144 2.18 12.71 -14.66
CA LYS A 144 3.55 12.60 -14.11
C LYS A 144 3.54 12.15 -12.65
N VAL A 145 2.67 12.74 -11.83
CA VAL A 145 2.62 12.43 -10.39
C VAL A 145 2.02 11.04 -10.14
N PHE A 146 0.98 10.66 -10.88
CA PHE A 146 0.43 9.31 -10.80
C PHE A 146 1.40 8.24 -11.30
N GLN A 147 2.19 8.52 -12.36
CA GLN A 147 3.25 7.64 -12.82
C GLN A 147 4.31 7.43 -11.72
N GLN A 148 4.76 8.49 -11.08
CA GLN A 148 5.71 8.40 -9.96
C GLN A 148 5.14 7.58 -8.78
N ALA A 149 3.84 7.67 -8.51
CA ALA A 149 3.20 6.85 -7.50
C ALA A 149 3.18 5.37 -7.89
N TYR A 150 2.81 5.06 -9.13
CA TYR A 150 2.88 3.71 -9.67
C TYR A 150 4.29 3.13 -9.55
N ASP A 151 5.32 3.86 -10.00
CA ASP A 151 6.71 3.41 -9.95
C ASP A 151 7.13 3.13 -8.49
N LYS A 152 6.80 4.04 -7.56
CA LYS A 152 7.11 3.85 -6.13
C LYS A 152 6.46 2.59 -5.56
N ILE A 153 5.17 2.37 -5.82
CA ILE A 153 4.43 1.23 -5.29
C ILE A 153 4.91 -0.07 -5.96
N ASN A 154 5.17 -0.06 -7.27
CA ASN A 154 5.59 -1.26 -7.99
C ASN A 154 7.04 -1.66 -7.66
N VAL A 155 7.97 -0.69 -7.67
CA VAL A 155 9.40 -0.93 -7.43
C VAL A 155 9.68 -1.34 -5.98
N ARG A 156 9.03 -0.69 -5.01
CA ARG A 156 9.23 -1.00 -3.58
C ARG A 156 8.53 -2.27 -3.13
N SER A 157 7.98 -3.08 -4.04
CA SER A 157 7.39 -4.34 -3.63
C SER A 157 8.47 -5.33 -3.20
N LYS A 158 8.28 -5.88 -2.00
CA LYS A 158 9.11 -6.96 -1.46
C LYS A 158 8.80 -8.31 -2.12
N ASN A 159 7.72 -8.43 -2.88
CA ASN A 159 7.37 -9.71 -3.49
C ASN A 159 8.31 -9.94 -4.68
N CYS A 160 9.10 -11.02 -4.65
CA CYS A 160 9.81 -11.52 -5.81
C CYS A 160 9.14 -12.84 -6.17
N TYR A 161 7.96 -12.81 -6.78
CA TYR A 161 7.08 -13.98 -6.94
C TYR A 161 7.81 -15.27 -7.34
N LEU A 162 8.61 -15.24 -8.42
CA LEU A 162 9.38 -16.41 -8.86
C LEU A 162 10.46 -16.82 -7.86
N ALA A 163 11.19 -15.87 -7.28
CA ALA A 163 12.27 -16.16 -6.33
C ALA A 163 11.73 -16.67 -5.00
N THR A 164 10.63 -16.10 -4.50
CA THR A 164 9.93 -16.55 -3.30
C THR A 164 9.34 -17.94 -3.50
N HIS A 165 8.82 -18.26 -4.68
CA HIS A 165 8.34 -19.61 -5.00
C HIS A 165 9.49 -20.62 -5.11
N ALA A 166 10.62 -20.23 -5.71
CA ALA A 166 11.79 -21.08 -5.85
C ALA A 166 12.55 -21.29 -4.52
N TYR A 167 12.75 -20.23 -3.73
CA TYR A 167 13.57 -20.20 -2.52
C TYR A 167 12.81 -19.56 -1.34
N PRO A 168 11.73 -20.18 -0.85
CA PRO A 168 10.87 -19.58 0.18
C PRO A 168 11.60 -19.30 1.49
N ASN A 169 12.64 -20.06 1.81
CA ASN A 169 13.35 -20.00 3.10
C ASN A 169 14.73 -19.34 3.02
N ASN A 170 15.13 -18.77 1.87
CA ASN A 170 16.45 -18.15 1.71
C ASN A 170 16.33 -16.61 1.75
N GLU A 171 16.24 -16.05 2.96
CA GLU A 171 16.02 -14.60 3.12
C GLU A 171 17.17 -13.76 2.56
N ASP A 172 18.41 -14.21 2.69
CA ASP A 172 19.59 -13.52 2.14
C ASP A 172 19.47 -13.35 0.62
N LEU A 173 19.23 -14.46 -0.10
CA LEU A 173 19.02 -14.44 -1.55
C LEU A 173 17.85 -13.54 -1.94
N LEU A 174 16.72 -13.64 -1.24
CA LEU A 174 15.54 -12.82 -1.54
C LEU A 174 15.83 -11.33 -1.30
N ASN A 175 16.57 -10.99 -0.25
CA ASN A 175 16.92 -9.61 0.06
C ASN A 175 17.90 -9.02 -0.95
N THR A 176 18.91 -9.77 -1.39
CA THR A 176 19.81 -9.36 -2.48
C THR A 176 19.01 -9.06 -3.75
N LEU A 177 18.14 -9.99 -4.18
CA LEU A 177 17.31 -9.80 -5.39
C LEU A 177 16.35 -8.61 -5.27
N ARG A 178 15.78 -8.37 -4.08
CA ARG A 178 14.94 -7.19 -3.82
C ARG A 178 15.75 -5.89 -3.91
N GLY A 179 17.00 -5.90 -3.44
CA GLY A 179 17.91 -4.76 -3.44
C GLY A 179 18.29 -4.23 -4.83
N ILE A 180 18.10 -5.03 -5.88
CA ILE A 180 18.40 -4.64 -7.27
C ILE A 180 17.27 -3.87 -7.94
N LYS A 181 16.03 -4.04 -7.47
CA LYS A 181 14.87 -3.34 -8.06
C LYS A 181 15.06 -1.81 -8.09
N PRO A 182 15.51 -1.14 -7.01
CA PRO A 182 15.81 0.29 -7.06
C PRO A 182 16.90 0.66 -8.07
N THR A 183 17.90 -0.20 -8.28
CA THR A 183 18.99 0.02 -9.24
C THR A 183 18.48 -0.12 -10.67
N LEU A 184 17.70 -1.17 -10.98
CA LEU A 184 17.06 -1.36 -12.28
C LEU A 184 16.09 -0.23 -12.61
N ALA A 185 15.32 0.24 -11.63
CA ALA A 185 14.35 1.32 -11.80
C ALA A 185 14.98 2.67 -12.21
N LYS A 186 16.31 2.84 -12.09
CA LYS A 186 17.01 4.03 -12.61
C LYS A 186 16.99 4.10 -14.14
N TYR A 187 16.81 2.96 -14.82
CA TYR A 187 16.85 2.85 -16.27
C TYR A 187 15.46 2.53 -16.84
N LYS A 188 15.10 3.11 -18.00
CA LYS A 188 13.81 2.84 -18.66
C LYS A 188 13.57 1.35 -18.91
N LEU A 189 14.56 0.65 -19.46
CA LEU A 189 14.49 -0.80 -19.68
C LEU A 189 14.31 -1.58 -18.39
N GLY A 190 14.93 -1.13 -17.29
CA GLY A 190 14.75 -1.76 -15.99
C GLY A 190 13.36 -1.54 -15.40
N GLN A 191 12.74 -0.37 -15.62
CA GLN A 191 11.34 -0.13 -15.26
C GLN A 191 10.39 -1.03 -16.05
N GLU A 192 10.59 -1.16 -17.36
CA GLU A 192 9.80 -2.07 -18.20
C GLU A 192 9.96 -3.53 -17.77
N PHE A 193 11.19 -3.96 -17.48
CA PHE A 193 11.45 -5.30 -16.94
C PHE A 193 10.70 -5.54 -15.62
N ILE A 194 10.78 -4.61 -14.67
CA ILE A 194 10.07 -4.71 -13.39
C ILE A 194 8.56 -4.79 -13.62
N ASN A 195 8.02 -3.94 -14.49
CA ASN A 195 6.60 -3.92 -14.83
C ASN A 195 6.14 -5.26 -15.39
N TYR A 196 6.86 -5.78 -16.39
CA TYR A 196 6.58 -7.06 -17.02
C TYR A 196 6.68 -8.22 -16.01
N TYR A 197 7.75 -8.24 -15.22
CA TYR A 197 7.96 -9.25 -14.18
C TYR A 197 6.75 -9.32 -13.23
N TYR A 198 6.28 -8.18 -12.73
CA TYR A 198 5.17 -8.15 -11.79
C TYR A 198 3.78 -8.37 -12.38
N GLU A 199 3.65 -8.19 -13.70
CA GLU A 199 2.43 -8.52 -14.42
C GLU A 199 2.31 -10.03 -14.68
N VAL A 200 3.41 -10.67 -15.07
CA VAL A 200 3.40 -12.06 -15.52
C VAL A 200 3.71 -13.05 -14.39
N SER A 201 4.68 -12.76 -13.52
CA SER A 201 5.13 -13.72 -12.51
C SER A 201 4.07 -14.23 -11.53
N PRO A 202 3.06 -13.45 -11.07
CA PRO A 202 2.01 -13.99 -10.19
C PRO A 202 1.18 -15.07 -10.87
N HIS A 203 0.91 -14.92 -12.18
CA HIS A 203 0.17 -15.88 -12.98
C HIS A 203 0.96 -17.17 -13.18
N ILE A 204 2.28 -17.05 -13.47
CA ILE A 204 3.18 -18.20 -13.55
C ILE A 204 3.18 -19.00 -12.24
N VAL A 205 3.33 -18.32 -11.10
CA VAL A 205 3.32 -18.98 -9.78
C VAL A 205 1.97 -19.65 -9.49
N LYS A 206 0.85 -19.03 -9.90
CA LYS A 206 -0.47 -19.64 -9.77
C LYS A 206 -0.55 -20.96 -10.56
N ILE A 207 -0.11 -20.96 -11.82
CA ILE A 207 -0.09 -22.15 -12.68
C ILE A 207 0.78 -23.26 -12.06
N PHE A 208 1.94 -22.92 -11.50
CA PHE A 208 2.81 -23.88 -10.82
C PHE A 208 2.15 -24.49 -9.58
N LYS A 209 1.46 -23.69 -8.78
CA LYS A 209 0.71 -24.19 -7.62
C LYS A 209 -0.43 -25.13 -8.01
N GLU A 210 -1.09 -24.86 -9.13
CA GLU A 210 -2.16 -25.69 -9.68
C GLU A 210 -1.62 -26.97 -10.35
N ASN A 211 -0.39 -26.93 -10.92
CA ASN A 211 0.22 -28.03 -11.67
C ASN A 211 1.59 -28.43 -11.12
N LYS A 212 1.62 -29.37 -10.17
CA LYS A 212 2.85 -29.81 -9.48
C LYS A 212 3.93 -30.37 -10.41
N SER A 213 3.57 -31.04 -11.51
CA SER A 213 4.54 -31.58 -12.47
C SER A 213 5.25 -30.46 -13.24
N LEU A 214 4.51 -29.44 -13.67
CA LEU A 214 5.08 -28.27 -14.33
C LEU A 214 5.96 -27.48 -13.36
N ASP A 215 5.51 -27.31 -12.11
CA ASP A 215 6.34 -26.71 -11.07
C ASP A 215 7.66 -27.46 -10.91
N PHE A 216 7.62 -28.78 -10.72
CA PHE A 216 8.84 -29.56 -10.55
C PHE A 216 9.81 -29.40 -11.71
N ILE A 217 9.34 -29.48 -12.96
CA ILE A 217 10.20 -29.38 -14.15
C ILE A 217 10.75 -27.95 -14.29
N PHE A 218 9.88 -26.95 -14.39
CA PHE A 218 10.31 -25.58 -14.71
C PHE A 218 10.99 -24.90 -13.51
N ASN A 219 10.49 -25.10 -12.30
CA ASN A 219 11.07 -24.49 -11.12
C ASN A 219 12.44 -25.10 -10.80
N LYS A 220 12.56 -26.44 -10.84
CA LYS A 220 13.82 -27.11 -10.48
C LYS A 220 14.88 -27.00 -11.56
N LEU A 221 14.52 -27.12 -12.84
CA LEU A 221 15.50 -27.17 -13.93
C LEU A 221 15.86 -25.79 -14.50
N LEU A 222 14.94 -24.82 -14.47
CA LEU A 222 15.17 -23.52 -15.11
C LEU A 222 15.22 -22.38 -14.10
N ILE A 223 14.16 -22.20 -13.31
CA ILE A 223 14.00 -20.99 -12.48
C ILE A 223 14.97 -20.99 -11.30
N LYS A 224 15.10 -22.09 -10.55
CA LYS A 224 16.02 -22.19 -9.42
C LYS A 224 17.48 -21.93 -9.83
N PRO A 225 18.04 -22.61 -10.86
CA PRO A 225 19.41 -22.35 -11.31
C PRO A 225 19.60 -20.92 -11.81
N LEU A 226 18.68 -20.40 -12.63
CA LEU A 226 18.77 -19.04 -13.17
C LEU A 226 18.78 -18.00 -12.05
N ILE A 227 17.87 -18.12 -11.08
CA ILE A 227 17.78 -17.19 -9.95
C ILE A 227 19.04 -17.25 -9.07
N TYR A 228 19.57 -18.45 -8.83
CA TYR A 228 20.79 -18.62 -8.05
C TYR A 228 22.02 -18.07 -8.78
N LEU A 229 22.11 -18.27 -10.09
CA LEU A 229 23.16 -17.70 -10.92
C LEU A 229 23.13 -16.17 -10.87
N ILE A 230 21.94 -15.58 -11.05
CA ILE A 230 21.74 -14.14 -10.91
C ILE A 230 22.22 -13.69 -9.52
N TYR A 231 21.73 -14.32 -8.43
CA TYR A 231 22.18 -14.02 -7.06
C TYR A 231 23.70 -14.08 -6.89
N LYS A 232 24.39 -15.06 -7.49
CA LYS A 232 25.85 -15.18 -7.45
C LYS A 232 26.60 -14.09 -8.20
N ILE A 233 26.04 -13.56 -9.29
CA ILE A 233 26.63 -12.44 -10.05
C ILE A 233 26.51 -11.12 -9.28
N LEU A 234 25.47 -11.01 -8.45
CA LEU A 234 25.10 -9.77 -7.75
C LEU A 234 25.72 -9.63 -6.36
N ARG A 235 26.30 -10.72 -5.85
CA ARG A 235 26.99 -10.79 -4.56
C ARG A 235 28.49 -10.66 -4.79
#